data_AF-A0A9E4C4F8-F1
#
_entry.id   AF-A0A9E4C4F8-F1
#
_cell.length_a   1.000
_cell.length_b   1.000
_cell.length_c   1.000
_cell.angle_alpha   90.00
_cell.angle_beta   90.00
_cell.angle_gamma   90.00
#
_symmetry.space_group_name_H-M   'P 1'
#
loop_
_entity.id
_entity.type
_entity.pdbx_description
1 polymer ?
#
loop_
_entity_poly.entity_id
_entity_poly.type
_entity_poly.pdbx_seq_one_letter_code
_entity_poly.pdbx_strand_id
1 'polypeptide(L)' 'MDKLIDKARTIIDTKERERFYQNINRIIHSEKTPLLFLWRQHQIHAKNKRIQWKPRGNSTIMLTEMSLK' A
#
# COMPACT_ATOMS: atom_id res chain seq x y z
N MET A 1 2.13 16.12 -11.87
CA MET A 1 2.24 14.93 -11.00
C MET A 1 2.28 13.67 -11.85
N ASP A 2 1.31 13.51 -12.73
CA ASP A 2 1.16 12.32 -13.59
C ASP A 2 2.42 11.99 -14.40
N LYS A 3 3.01 12.99 -15.08
CA LYS A 3 4.29 12.82 -15.80
C LYS A 3 5.45 12.29 -14.95
N LEU A 4 5.51 12.64 -13.66
CA LEU A 4 6.54 12.14 -12.74
C LEU A 4 6.27 10.68 -12.35
N ILE A 5 5.00 10.35 -12.11
CA ILE A 5 4.57 8.98 -11.80
C ILE A 5 4.82 8.06 -12.99
N ASP A 6 4.46 8.48 -14.20
CA ASP A 6 4.67 7.69 -15.42
C ASP A 6 6.16 7.50 -15.69
N LYS A 7 6.99 8.53 -15.49
CA LYS A 7 8.45 8.39 -15.58
C LYS A 7 9.01 7.42 -14.53
N ALA A 8 8.53 7.48 -13.28
CA ALA A 8 8.99 6.55 -12.24
C ALA A 8 8.67 5.08 -12.59
N ARG A 9 7.54 4.82 -13.28
CA ARG A 9 7.14 3.49 -13.75
C ARG A 9 8.06 2.91 -14.82
N THR A 10 8.72 3.74 -15.63
CA THR A 10 9.61 3.27 -16.71
C THR A 10 11.03 2.94 -16.24
N ILE A 11 11.40 3.30 -15.00
CA ILE A 11 12.76 3.09 -14.49
C ILE A 11 12.95 1.63 -14.05
N ILE A 12 13.92 0.96 -14.67
CA ILE A 12 14.29 -0.43 -14.36
C ILE A 12 15.10 -0.49 -13.07
N ASP A 13 16.11 0.38 -12.91
CA ASP A 13 16.97 0.42 -11.73
C ASP A 13 16.16 0.74 -10.47
N THR A 14 16.22 -0.16 -9.49
CA THR A 14 15.39 -0.07 -8.29
C THR A 14 15.75 1.13 -7.42
N LYS A 15 17.03 1.48 -7.33
CA LYS A 15 17.52 2.56 -6.48
C LYS A 15 17.16 3.92 -7.06
N GLU A 16 17.29 4.07 -8.37
CA GLU A 16 16.84 5.24 -9.10
C GLU A 16 15.31 5.39 -9.02
N ARG A 17 14.57 4.30 -9.22
CA ARG A 17 13.10 4.29 -9.09
C ARG A 17 12.65 4.72 -7.69
N GLU A 18 13.32 4.24 -6.65
CA GLU A 18 13.06 4.65 -5.26
C GLU A 18 13.25 6.16 -5.05
N ARG A 19 14.37 6.74 -5.54
CA ARG A 19 14.62 8.18 -5.45
C ARG A 19 13.51 9.00 -6.12
N PHE A 20 13.02 8.55 -7.27
CA PHE A 20 11.90 9.18 -7.95
C PHE A 20 10.62 9.14 -7.11
N TYR A 21 10.29 7.98 -6.51
CA TYR A 21 9.13 7.87 -5.62
C TYR A 21 9.26 8.69 -4.34
N GLN A 22 10.46 8.82 -3.77
CA GLN A 22 10.70 9.70 -2.62
C GLN A 22 10.43 11.17 -2.97
N ASN A 23 10.86 11.63 -4.17
CA ASN A 23 10.58 12.98 -4.62
C ASN A 23 9.08 13.22 -4.88
N ILE A 24 8.39 12.24 -5.48
CA ILE A 24 6.92 12.26 -5.63
C ILE A 24 6.27 12.38 -4.26
N ASN A 25 6.68 11.56 -3.28
CA ASN A 25 6.13 11.57 -1.94
C ASN A 25 6.32 12.93 -1.24
N ARG A 26 7.50 13.55 -1.39
CA ARG A 26 7.79 14.89 -0.88
C ARG A 26 6.79 15.92 -1.44
N ILE A 27 6.62 15.96 -2.76
CA ILE A 27 5.70 16.90 -3.43
C ILE A 27 4.27 16.70 -2.92
N ILE A 28 3.82 15.45 -2.74
CA ILE A 28 2.49 15.14 -2.21
C ILE A 28 2.31 15.74 -0.81
N HIS A 29 3.31 15.59 0.05
CA HIS A 29 3.19 15.98 1.45
C HIS A 29 3.39 17.48 1.69
N SER A 30 4.25 18.16 0.90
CA SER A 30 4.72 19.50 1.25
C SER A 30 4.20 20.63 0.37
N GLU A 31 3.75 20.38 -0.85
CA GLU A 31 3.59 21.48 -1.83
C GLU A 31 2.17 21.70 -2.33
N LYS A 32 1.39 20.66 -2.71
CA LYS A 32 0.15 20.88 -3.52
C LYS A 32 -0.95 19.81 -3.42
N THR A 33 -1.26 19.25 -2.25
CA THR A 33 -2.26 18.18 -2.18
C THR A 33 -3.30 18.40 -1.08
N PRO A 34 -4.62 18.31 -1.37
CA PRO A 34 -5.69 18.42 -0.37
C PRO A 34 -5.84 17.12 0.46
N LEU A 35 -4.73 16.42 0.72
CA LEU A 35 -4.71 15.15 1.43
C LEU A 35 -3.96 15.35 2.75
N LEU A 36 -4.65 15.09 3.85
CA LEU A 36 -4.03 15.02 5.18
C LEU A 36 -3.81 13.54 5.54
N PHE A 37 -2.56 13.12 5.60
CA PHE A 37 -2.20 11.78 6.04
C PHE A 37 -2.35 11.69 7.56
N LEU A 38 -3.26 10.83 8.03
CA LEU A 38 -3.55 10.71 9.45
C LEU A 38 -2.66 9.64 10.10
N TRP A 39 -3.01 8.37 9.91
CA TRP A 39 -2.24 7.23 10.42
C TRP A 39 -2.48 5.99 9.56
N ARG A 40 -1.60 4.99 9.71
CA ARG A 40 -1.81 3.67 9.13
C ARG A 40 -2.78 2.87 10.01
N GLN A 41 -3.90 2.44 9.45
CA GLN A 41 -4.89 1.67 10.21
C GLN A 41 -4.33 0.30 10.63
N HIS A 42 -4.47 -0.02 11.92
CA HIS A 42 -4.24 -1.36 12.44
C HIS A 42 -5.53 -2.18 12.31
N GLN A 43 -5.51 -3.21 11.47
CA GLN A 43 -6.71 -3.98 11.15
C GLN A 43 -6.92 -5.13 12.12
N ILE A 44 -7.94 -4.99 12.96
CA ILE A 44 -8.33 -6.01 13.94
C ILE A 44 -9.46 -6.84 13.32
N HIS A 45 -9.28 -8.16 13.32
CA HIS A 45 -10.25 -9.10 12.78
C HIS A 45 -10.65 -10.12 13.84
N ALA A 46 -11.95 -10.37 13.97
CA ALA A 46 -12.49 -11.49 14.74
C ALA A 46 -12.87 -12.63 13.79
N LYS A 47 -12.56 -13.88 14.17
CA LYS A 47 -12.95 -15.06 13.39
C LYS A 47 -13.40 -16.20 14.30
N ASN A 48 -14.25 -17.07 13.78
CA ASN A 48 -14.57 -18.33 14.44
C ASN A 48 -13.31 -19.21 14.56
N LYS A 49 -13.12 -19.89 15.69
CA LYS A 49 -11.97 -20.77 15.95
C LYS A 49 -11.84 -21.93 14.95
N ARG A 50 -12.94 -22.33 14.30
CA ARG A 50 -12.96 -23.36 13.25
C ARG A 50 -12.34 -22.88 11.92
N ILE A 51 -12.19 -21.56 11.73
CA ILE A 51 -11.70 -20.98 10.48
C ILE A 51 -10.18 -20.83 10.55
N GLN A 52 -9.48 -21.52 9.66
CA GLN A 52 -8.06 -21.30 9.39
C GLN A 52 -7.93 -20.21 8.33
N TRP A 53 -7.33 -19.08 8.73
CA TRP A 53 -7.17 -17.88 7.90
C TRP A 53 -6.21 -16.91 8.58
N LYS A 54 -5.47 -16.12 7.80
CA LYS A 54 -4.59 -15.05 8.27
C LYS A 54 -4.86 -13.75 7.49
N PRO A 55 -4.84 -12.57 8.17
CA PRO A 55 -5.05 -11.30 7.50
C PRO A 55 -3.89 -10.95 6.56
N ARG A 56 -4.21 -10.26 5.46
CA ARG A 56 -3.22 -9.74 4.49
C ARG A 56 -2.94 -8.26 4.76
N GLY A 57 -1.71 -7.83 4.49
CA GLY A 57 -1.32 -6.41 4.64
C GLY A 57 -2.01 -5.45 3.66
N ASN A 58 -2.62 -5.97 2.60
CA ASN A 58 -3.39 -5.20 1.62
C ASN A 58 -4.91 -5.18 1.92
N SER A 59 -5.33 -5.60 3.11
CA SER A 59 -6.73 -5.60 3.54
C SER A 59 -7.68 -6.50 2.74
N THR A 60 -7.16 -7.33 1.84
CA THR A 60 -7.99 -8.20 1.00
C THR A 60 -8.26 -9.53 1.71
N ILE A 61 -9.49 -10.03 1.62
CA ILE A 61 -9.86 -11.37 2.06
C ILE A 61 -10.00 -12.25 0.83
N MET A 62 -9.21 -13.33 0.77
CA MET A 62 -9.31 -14.33 -0.28
C MET A 62 -9.93 -15.60 0.29
N LEU A 63 -11.15 -15.91 -0.16
CA LEU A 63 -11.89 -17.09 0.28
C LEU A 63 -11.14 -18.39 -0.03
N THR A 64 -10.39 -18.42 -1.14
CA THR A 64 -9.55 -19.55 -1.55
C THR A 64 -8.42 -19.86 -0.58
N GLU A 65 -8.08 -18.94 0.32
CA GLU A 65 -7.05 -19.11 1.36
C GLU A 65 -7.62 -19.48 2.73
N MET A 66 -8.94 -19.69 2.79
CA MET A 66 -9.64 -20.04 4.02
C MET A 66 -9.99 -21.52 4.00
N SER A 67 -9.85 -22.17 5.16
CA SER A 67 -10.31 -23.55 5.34
C SER A 67 -10.95 -23.74 6.69
N LEU A 68 -11.68 -24.85 6.83
CA LEU A 68 -12.19 -25.31 8.12
C LEU A 68 -11.18 -26.27 8.74
N LYS A 69 -11.06 -26.20 10.07
CA LYS A 69 -10.33 -27.20 10.86
C LYS A 69 -11.11 -28.51 10.95
#